data_AF-A0A978TVV4-F1
#
_entry.id   AF-A0A978TVV4-F1
#
_cell.length_a   1.000
_cell.length_b   1.000
_cell.length_c   1.000
_cell.angle_alpha   90.00
_cell.angle_beta   90.00
_cell.angle_gamma   90.00
#
_symmetry.space_group_name_H-M   'P 1'
#
loop_
_entity.id
_entity.type
_entity.pdbx_description
1 polymer ?
#
loop_
_entity_poly.entity_id
_entity_poly.type
_entity_poly.pdbx_seq_one_letter_code
_entity_poly.pdbx_strand_id
1 'polypeptide(L)' 'MARRKMGEVKTPTGSEYYYYWDDSSGDVYVGSEFAGKASSAEEAWRKANYYATTCQIMR' A
#
# COMPACT_ATOMS: atom_id res chain seq x y z
N MET A 1 -16.56 -5.48 -4.04
CA MET A 1 -16.04 -5.95 -2.75
C MET A 1 -15.15 -4.86 -2.16
N ALA A 2 -15.00 -4.83 -0.83
CA ALA A 2 -14.48 -3.67 -0.11
C ALA A 2 -12.97 -3.79 0.16
N ARG A 3 -12.21 -2.80 -0.29
CA ARG A 3 -10.79 -2.61 0.02
C ARG A 3 -10.59 -2.75 1.53
N ARG A 4 -9.80 -3.73 1.98
CA ARG A 4 -9.53 -3.91 3.41
C ARG A 4 -8.38 -3.00 3.81
N LYS A 5 -8.61 -2.20 4.85
CA LYS A 5 -7.53 -1.46 5.53
C LYS A 5 -6.64 -2.49 6.22
N MET A 6 -5.42 -2.62 5.75
CA MET A 6 -4.48 -3.62 6.25
C MET A 6 -3.60 -3.06 7.37
N GLY A 7 -3.18 -1.80 7.24
CA GLY A 7 -2.37 -1.12 8.24
C GLY A 7 -1.80 0.20 7.74
N GLU A 8 -0.70 0.62 8.34
CA GLU A 8 0.02 1.86 8.03
C GLU A 8 1.43 1.54 7.53
N VAL A 9 1.91 2.33 6.57
CA VAL A 9 3.28 2.32 6.07
C VAL A 9 3.89 3.70 6.28
N LYS A 10 5.20 3.76 6.54
CA LYS A 10 5.90 5.02 6.80
C LYS A 10 6.78 5.41 5.62
N THR A 11 6.70 6.67 5.21
CA THR A 11 7.65 7.24 4.26
C THR A 11 8.98 7.53 4.97
N PRO A 12 10.08 7.72 4.22
CA PRO A 12 11.38 8.05 4.80
C PRO A 12 11.38 9.41 5.51
N THR A 13 10.44 10.28 5.15
CA THR A 13 10.22 11.59 5.78
C THR A 13 9.44 11.51 7.10
N GLY A 14 9.04 10.30 7.52
CA GLY A 14 8.28 10.08 8.76
C GLY A 14 6.77 10.26 8.63
N SER A 15 6.24 10.40 7.41
CA SER A 15 4.79 10.49 7.18
C SER A 15 4.18 9.09 7.15
N GLU A 16 3.02 8.92 7.79
CA GLU A 16 2.32 7.65 7.88
C GLU A 16 1.13 7.63 6.90
N TYR A 17 1.05 6.59 6.08
CA TYR A 17 -0.04 6.40 5.13
C TYR A 17 -0.73 5.07 5.36
N TYR A 18 -2.05 5.07 5.33
CA TYR A 18 -2.83 3.84 5.34
C TYR A 18 -2.65 3.09 4.03
N TYR A 19 -2.39 1.78 4.10
CA TYR A 19 -2.45 0.93 2.93
C TYR A 19 -3.67 0.01 2.97
N TYR A 20 -4.23 -0.21 1.80
CA TYR A 20 -5.39 -1.02 1.55
C TYR A 20 -5.02 -2.13 0.58
N TRP A 21 -5.59 -3.30 0.79
CA TRP A 21 -5.44 -4.42 -0.13
C TRP A 21 -6.81 -5.04 -0.40
N ASP A 22 -7.04 -5.37 -1.66
CA ASP A 22 -8.16 -6.17 -2.10
C ASP A 22 -7.65 -7.59 -2.39
N ASP A 23 -8.05 -8.54 -1.56
CA ASP A 23 -7.68 -9.96 -1.69
C ASP A 23 -8.30 -10.60 -2.95
N SER A 24 -9.38 -10.05 -3.48
CA SER A 24 -10.06 -10.60 -4.66
C SER A 24 -9.39 -10.19 -5.97
N SER A 25 -9.00 -8.92 -6.13
CA SER A 25 -8.33 -8.41 -7.34
C SER A 25 -6.82 -8.40 -7.22
N GLY A 26 -6.31 -8.55 -5.99
CA GLY A 26 -4.91 -8.38 -5.63
C GLY A 26 -4.48 -6.92 -5.54
N ASP A 27 -5.38 -5.94 -5.71
CA ASP A 27 -4.97 -4.53 -5.82
C ASP A 27 -4.52 -3.96 -4.47
N VAL A 28 -3.32 -3.37 -4.46
CA VAL A 28 -2.71 -2.70 -3.32
C VAL A 28 -2.78 -1.20 -3.55
N TYR A 29 -3.29 -0.49 -2.56
CA TYR A 29 -3.36 0.96 -2.56
C TYR A 29 -2.64 1.51 -1.34
N VAL A 30 -1.97 2.65 -1.49
CA VAL A 30 -1.43 3.43 -0.36
C VAL A 30 -2.08 4.81 -0.41
N GLY A 31 -2.82 5.15 0.64
CA GLY A 31 -3.71 6.31 0.62
C GLY A 31 -4.76 6.17 -0.47
N SER A 32 -4.70 7.05 -1.46
CA SER A 32 -5.56 7.03 -2.65
C SER A 32 -4.86 6.51 -3.91
N GLU A 33 -3.59 6.14 -3.81
CA GLU A 33 -2.76 5.76 -4.96
C GLU A 33 -2.60 4.26 -5.11
N PHE A 34 -2.50 3.80 -6.35
CA PHE A 34 -2.30 2.40 -6.67
C PHE A 34 -0.82 2.02 -6.60
N ALA A 35 -0.47 1.18 -5.64
CA ALA A 35 0.90 0.72 -5.41
C ALA A 35 1.25 -0.58 -6.16
N GLY A 36 0.26 -1.25 -6.75
CA GLY A 36 0.45 -2.46 -7.57
C GLY A 36 -0.48 -3.61 -7.19
N LYS A 37 -0.21 -4.81 -7.70
CA LYS A 37 -0.93 -6.04 -7.33
C LYS A 37 -0.10 -6.96 -6.45
N ALA A 38 -0.73 -7.60 -5.46
CA ALA A 38 -0.14 -8.60 -4.58
C ALA A 38 -1.03 -9.83 -4.52
N SER A 39 -0.41 -11.00 -4.39
CA SER A 39 -1.12 -12.28 -4.31
C SER A 39 -1.27 -12.77 -2.87
N SER A 40 -0.76 -11.99 -1.90
CA SER A 40 -0.76 -12.32 -0.48
C SER A 40 -0.63 -11.04 0.35
N ALA A 41 -1.11 -11.08 1.60
CA ALA A 41 -1.04 -9.97 2.55
C ALA A 41 0.40 -9.48 2.77
N GLU A 42 1.37 -10.39 2.82
CA GLU A 42 2.79 -10.07 3.03
C GLU A 42 3.40 -9.37 1.81
N GLU A 43 3.05 -9.79 0.59
CA GLU A 43 3.41 -9.09 -0.64
C GLU A 43 2.75 -7.70 -0.71
N ALA A 44 1.50 -7.59 -0.27
CA ALA A 44 0.77 -6.33 -0.27
C ALA A 44 1.46 -5.30 0.63
N TRP A 45 1.85 -5.71 1.85
CA TRP A 45 2.64 -4.87 2.74
C TRP A 45 4.00 -4.50 2.14
N ARG A 46 4.74 -5.46 1.55
CA ARG A 46 6.03 -5.17 0.91
C ARG A 46 5.90 -4.14 -0.21
N LYS A 47 4.89 -4.27 -1.07
CA LYS A 47 4.64 -3.31 -2.15
C LYS A 47 4.19 -1.95 -1.63
N ALA A 48 3.28 -1.92 -0.67
CA ALA A 48 2.85 -0.68 -0.03
C ALA A 48 4.02 0.04 0.64
N ASN A 49 4.86 -0.69 1.36
CA ASN A 49 6.04 -0.15 2.03
C ASN A 49 7.09 0.33 1.03
N TYR A 50 7.34 -0.43 -0.05
CA TYR A 50 8.22 0.01 -1.14
C TYR A 50 7.71 1.29 -1.80
N TYR A 51 6.41 1.35 -2.11
CA TYR A 51 5.79 2.53 -2.72
C TYR A 51 5.88 3.77 -1.81
N ALA A 52 5.64 3.60 -0.50
CA ALA A 52 5.79 4.67 0.48
C ALA A 52 7.25 5.10 0.69
N THR A 53 8.18 4.15 0.72
CA THR A 53 9.61 4.42 0.92
C THR A 53 10.29 5.04 -0.30
N THR A 54 9.82 4.73 -1.51
CA THR A 54 10.35 5.32 -2.76
C THR A 54 9.76 6.68 -3.10
N CYS A 55 8.96 7.27 -2.21
CA CYS A 55 8.29 8.57 -2.38
C CYS A 55 7.45 8.66 -3.68
N GLN A 56 6.98 7.54 -4.23
CA GLN A 56 6.03 7.60 -5.34
C GLN A 56 4.73 8.30 -4.93
N ILE A 57 4.41 8.31 -3.64
CA ILE A 57 3.30 9.06 -3.03
C ILE A 57 3.44 10.59 -3.14
N MET A 58 4.66 11.12 -3.33
CA MET A 58 4.93 12.58 -3.29
C MET A 58 4.90 13.25 -4.66
N ARG A 59 4.54 12.54 -5.73
CA ARG A 59 4.63 13.03 -7.10
C ARG A 59 3.30 13.54 -7.63
#